data_AF-A0A939VQQ1-F1
#
_entry.id   AF-A0A939VQQ1-F1
#
_cell.length_a   1.000
_cell.length_b   1.000
_cell.length_c   1.000
_cell.angle_alpha   90.00
_cell.angle_beta   90.00
_cell.angle_gamma   90.00
#
_symmetry.space_group_name_H-M   'P 1'
#
loop_
_entity.id
_entity.type
_entity.pdbx_description
1 polymer ?
#
loop_
_entity_poly.entity_id
_entity_poly.type
_entity_poly.pdbx_seq_one_letter_code
_entity_poly.pdbx_strand_id
1 'polypeptide(L)'
;MNILLFLIIVLIFIVGIGLLNERIFKLQSDIALILFSLIISLGLLFARKFSNIDSLNTFIDQLGDFGFEEYLMDGVLCFMLFAGASKVNMRKFRQNIRPISLLALLTTVISSVFYGVLFYLVSLVFNLPLDITTCVLLGCVVSPTDPIAATGILNKIGLSKNVCSIIENESLFNDGTGVTLFIFVRGLITKSEGSNFMVLFFKEILGAIAVALIMSFIFFSLIKLTRDPIKYILISLLNVSLVYIICEHLGFSGVIASVVCGMYFSYAFSKIENRVVVIDEKDLYRDFWEILESILNAVLFVMIALLVLNIELSEYVLLLVPVAIVIIVVSRAFGVFISSLLTGRKMPGNYSLREFVALMTWSALKGGLSLALAMGTKEFLPPDVYLIFMNVTYVTIFFTVLVQGLTIKKVYFSLEKHKTERLKRENRR
;
A
#
# COMPACT_ATOMS: atom_id res chain seq x y z
N MET A 1 -27.77 -2.68 -2.18
CA MET A 1 -27.89 -1.20 -2.11
C MET A 1 -27.49 -0.60 -3.46
N ASN A 2 -28.09 0.50 -3.92
CA ASN A 2 -27.66 1.16 -5.16
C ASN A 2 -26.25 1.77 -4.97
N ILE A 3 -25.37 1.64 -5.96
CA ILE A 3 -24.00 2.20 -5.99
C ILE A 3 -23.99 3.69 -5.64
N LEU A 4 -24.94 4.47 -6.17
CA LEU A 4 -25.01 5.91 -5.87
C LEU A 4 -25.27 6.17 -4.38
N LEU A 5 -26.12 5.37 -3.75
CA LEU A 5 -26.41 5.51 -2.31
C LEU A 5 -25.19 5.16 -1.46
N PHE A 6 -24.46 4.09 -1.83
CA PHE A 6 -23.21 3.74 -1.17
C PHE A 6 -22.18 4.87 -1.27
N LEU A 7 -21.98 5.41 -2.48
CA LEU A 7 -21.06 6.51 -2.71
C LEU A 7 -21.43 7.75 -1.89
N ILE A 8 -22.71 8.08 -1.78
CA ILE A 8 -23.19 9.17 -0.93
C ILE A 8 -22.84 8.89 0.54
N ILE A 9 -23.04 7.68 1.05
CA ILE A 9 -22.69 7.34 2.43
C ILE A 9 -21.19 7.47 2.67
N VAL A 10 -20.36 6.94 1.77
CA VAL A 10 -18.90 7.08 1.84
C VAL A 10 -18.49 8.56 1.85
N LEU A 11 -19.07 9.39 0.97
CA LEU A 11 -18.79 10.82 0.93
C LEU A 11 -19.24 11.54 2.21
N ILE A 12 -20.39 11.16 2.79
CA ILE A 12 -20.84 11.67 4.09
C ILE A 12 -19.81 11.34 5.18
N PHE A 13 -19.26 10.13 5.18
CA PHE A 13 -18.20 9.74 6.12
C PHE A 13 -16.94 10.58 5.89
N ILE A 14 -16.47 10.70 4.64
CA ILE A 14 -15.25 11.46 4.32
C ILE A 14 -15.38 12.93 4.73
N VAL A 15 -16.47 13.58 4.33
CA VAL A 15 -16.71 15.01 4.64
C VAL A 15 -16.97 15.22 6.12
N GLY A 16 -17.84 14.40 6.72
CA GLY A 16 -18.22 14.53 8.13
C GLY A 16 -17.03 14.31 9.07
N ILE A 17 -16.28 13.22 8.85
CA ILE A 17 -15.07 12.92 9.63
C ILE A 17 -13.98 13.94 9.35
N GLY A 18 -13.80 14.36 8.09
CA GLY A 18 -12.81 15.37 7.70
C GLY A 18 -13.02 16.69 8.45
N LEU A 19 -14.25 17.22 8.45
CA LEU A 19 -14.61 18.45 9.15
C LEU A 19 -14.46 18.31 10.67
N LEU A 20 -14.86 17.16 11.23
CA LEU A 20 -14.70 16.88 12.66
C LEU A 20 -13.22 16.85 13.05
N ASN A 21 -12.39 16.18 12.24
CA ASN A 21 -10.95 16.08 12.46
C ASN A 21 -10.27 17.44 12.36
N GLU A 22 -10.60 18.25 11.36
CA GLU A 22 -10.01 19.59 11.19
C GLU A 22 -10.29 20.50 12.40
N ARG A 23 -11.50 20.45 12.93
CA ARG A 23 -11.91 21.29 14.07
C ARG A 23 -11.39 20.80 15.42
N ILE A 24 -11.41 19.49 15.66
CA ILE A 24 -11.23 18.93 17.01
C ILE A 24 -9.90 18.21 17.16
N PHE A 25 -9.65 17.18 16.33
CA PHE A 25 -8.60 16.19 16.61
C PHE A 25 -7.25 16.51 15.95
N LYS A 26 -7.25 17.18 14.80
CA LYS A 26 -6.07 17.59 14.01
C LYS A 26 -5.10 16.44 13.74
N LEU A 27 -5.64 15.23 13.56
CA LEU A 27 -4.89 14.07 13.11
C LEU A 27 -4.63 14.18 11.60
N GLN A 28 -3.73 13.34 11.09
CA GLN A 28 -3.65 13.16 9.65
C GLN A 28 -4.96 12.59 9.11
N SER A 29 -5.42 13.13 7.98
CA SER A 29 -6.74 12.82 7.39
C SER A 29 -6.96 11.32 7.21
N ASP A 30 -6.00 10.61 6.64
CA ASP A 30 -6.07 9.16 6.38
C ASP A 30 -6.29 8.35 7.67
N ILE A 31 -5.53 8.68 8.72
CA ILE A 31 -5.63 8.05 10.04
C ILE A 31 -6.97 8.40 10.71
N ALA A 32 -7.45 9.63 10.55
CA ALA A 32 -8.74 10.04 11.09
C ALA A 32 -9.89 9.29 10.41
N LEU A 33 -9.86 9.19 9.08
CA LEU A 33 -10.88 8.51 8.29
C LEU A 33 -11.04 7.06 8.72
N ILE A 34 -9.94 6.29 8.79
CA ILE A 34 -10.02 4.89 9.23
C ILE A 34 -10.42 4.78 10.71
N LEU A 35 -9.90 5.63 11.60
CA LEU A 35 -10.20 5.57 13.04
C LEU A 35 -11.67 5.84 13.33
N PHE A 36 -12.20 6.95 12.83
CA PHE A 36 -13.59 7.33 13.12
C PHE A 36 -14.58 6.45 12.37
N SER A 37 -14.26 6.03 11.13
CA SER A 37 -15.09 5.05 10.43
C SER A 37 -15.12 3.72 11.17
N LEU A 38 -14.00 3.26 11.73
CA LEU A 38 -13.95 2.03 12.52
C LEU A 38 -14.77 2.17 13.81
N ILE A 39 -14.68 3.31 14.51
CA ILE A 39 -15.49 3.58 15.70
C ILE A 39 -16.99 3.54 15.35
N ILE A 40 -17.38 4.13 14.21
CA ILE A 40 -18.77 4.10 13.73
C ILE A 40 -19.18 2.65 13.40
N SER A 41 -18.36 1.89 12.67
CA SER A 41 -18.64 0.49 12.35
C SER A 41 -18.81 -0.37 13.61
N LEU A 42 -17.93 -0.23 14.60
CA LEU A 42 -18.04 -0.93 15.88
C LEU A 42 -19.28 -0.49 16.66
N GLY A 43 -19.64 0.79 16.60
CA GLY A 43 -20.87 1.32 17.18
C GLY A 43 -22.12 0.76 16.52
N LEU A 44 -22.12 0.59 15.20
CA LEU A 44 -23.20 -0.06 14.45
C LEU A 44 -23.33 -1.54 14.81
N LEU A 45 -22.21 -2.27 14.93
CA LEU A 45 -22.21 -3.67 15.40
C LEU A 45 -22.73 -3.78 16.84
N PHE A 46 -22.35 -2.84 17.70
CA PHE A 46 -22.88 -2.78 19.06
C PHE A 46 -24.40 -2.53 19.02
N ALA A 47 -24.86 -1.54 18.25
CA ALA A 47 -26.28 -1.24 18.09
C ALA A 47 -27.07 -2.45 17.55
N ARG A 48 -26.54 -3.18 16.56
CA ARG A 48 -27.11 -4.43 16.02
C ARG A 48 -27.39 -5.47 17.11
N LYS A 49 -26.51 -5.57 18.11
CA LYS A 49 -26.68 -6.54 19.22
C LYS A 49 -27.81 -6.16 20.18
N PHE A 50 -28.09 -4.87 20.36
CA PHE A 50 -29.10 -4.37 21.30
C PHE A 50 -30.43 -3.97 20.64
N SER A 51 -30.44 -3.77 19.33
CA SER A 51 -31.58 -3.30 18.56
C SER A 51 -32.15 -4.42 17.72
N ASN A 52 -33.37 -4.86 18.04
CA ASN A 52 -34.11 -5.86 17.25
C ASN A 52 -34.82 -5.23 16.02
N ILE A 53 -34.23 -4.18 15.45
CA ILE A 53 -34.79 -3.43 14.32
C ILE A 53 -34.26 -4.03 13.03
N ASP A 54 -35.12 -4.77 12.31
CA ASP A 54 -34.76 -5.46 11.05
C ASP A 54 -34.22 -4.50 9.98
N SER A 55 -34.71 -3.26 9.93
CA SER A 55 -34.22 -2.27 8.97
C SER A 55 -32.79 -1.83 9.26
N LEU A 56 -32.37 -1.77 10.52
CA LEU A 56 -30.99 -1.48 10.91
C LEU A 56 -30.07 -2.63 10.50
N ASN A 57 -30.48 -3.87 10.76
CA ASN A 57 -29.71 -5.06 10.40
C ASN A 57 -29.53 -5.17 8.89
N THR A 58 -30.61 -4.99 8.13
CA THR A 58 -30.58 -4.97 6.66
C THR A 58 -29.67 -3.86 6.13
N PHE A 59 -29.70 -2.69 6.75
CA PHE A 59 -28.82 -1.57 6.37
C PHE A 59 -27.34 -1.87 6.65
N ILE A 60 -27.03 -2.46 7.81
CA ILE A 60 -25.67 -2.87 8.18
C ILE A 60 -25.14 -3.94 7.21
N ASP A 61 -25.94 -4.96 6.90
CA ASP A 61 -25.54 -6.02 5.97
C ASP A 61 -25.28 -5.44 4.57
N GLN A 62 -26.15 -4.55 4.09
CA GLN A 62 -25.96 -3.86 2.81
C GLN A 62 -24.73 -2.94 2.75
N LEU A 63 -24.34 -2.35 3.88
CA LEU A 63 -23.14 -1.50 3.99
C LEU A 63 -21.85 -2.32 3.95
N GLY A 64 -21.86 -3.49 4.59
CA GLY A 64 -20.70 -4.38 4.63
C GLY A 64 -20.49 -5.20 3.36
N ASP A 65 -21.55 -5.46 2.58
CA ASP A 65 -21.53 -6.35 1.41
C ASP A 65 -21.16 -5.64 0.10
N PHE A 66 -20.55 -4.45 0.18
CA PHE A 66 -20.08 -3.79 -1.03
C PHE A 66 -18.84 -4.50 -1.58
N GLY A 67 -18.79 -4.68 -2.91
CA GLY A 67 -17.68 -5.33 -3.63
C GLY A 67 -16.37 -4.55 -3.53
N PHE A 68 -15.72 -4.57 -2.37
CA PHE A 68 -14.45 -3.89 -2.12
C PHE A 68 -13.35 -4.43 -3.02
N GLU A 69 -13.31 -5.74 -3.21
CA GLU A 69 -12.32 -6.39 -4.07
C GLU A 69 -12.45 -5.89 -5.51
N GLU A 70 -13.66 -5.93 -6.09
CA GLU A 70 -13.94 -5.40 -7.44
C GLU A 70 -13.63 -3.90 -7.53
N TYR A 71 -14.07 -3.10 -6.55
CA TYR A 71 -13.77 -1.67 -6.51
C TYR A 71 -12.26 -1.39 -6.50
N LEU A 72 -11.51 -2.10 -5.66
CA LEU A 72 -10.09 -1.86 -5.48
C LEU A 72 -9.29 -2.44 -6.64
N MET A 73 -9.42 -3.73 -6.93
CA MET A 73 -8.62 -4.43 -7.93
C MET A 73 -8.97 -3.98 -9.35
N ASP A 74 -10.26 -3.95 -9.70
CA ASP A 74 -10.69 -3.70 -11.08
C ASP A 74 -10.88 -2.19 -11.36
N GLY A 75 -11.16 -1.41 -10.31
CA GLY A 75 -11.45 0.02 -10.44
C GLY A 75 -10.27 0.94 -10.13
N VAL A 76 -9.69 0.82 -8.94
CA VAL A 76 -8.93 1.92 -8.31
C VAL A 76 -7.43 1.70 -8.29
N LEU A 77 -6.99 0.45 -8.17
CA LEU A 77 -5.59 0.09 -7.94
C LEU A 77 -4.65 0.62 -9.03
N CYS A 78 -5.05 0.48 -10.30
CA CYS A 78 -4.25 0.97 -11.42
C CYS A 78 -3.99 2.48 -11.35
N PHE A 79 -5.01 3.26 -10.98
CA PHE A 79 -4.91 4.71 -10.85
C PHE A 79 -4.06 5.12 -9.66
N MET A 80 -4.18 4.45 -8.50
CA MET A 80 -3.35 4.77 -7.32
C MET A 80 -1.87 4.51 -7.58
N LEU A 81 -1.54 3.36 -8.20
CA LEU A 81 -0.17 2.99 -8.52
C LEU A 81 0.44 3.93 -9.57
N PHE A 82 -0.35 4.29 -10.60
CA PHE A 82 0.08 5.27 -11.58
C PHE A 82 0.28 6.65 -10.95
N ALA A 83 -0.64 7.10 -10.08
CA ALA A 83 -0.55 8.39 -9.39
C ALA A 83 0.76 8.48 -8.60
N GLY A 84 1.05 7.49 -7.76
CA GLY A 84 2.29 7.44 -6.99
C GLY A 84 3.54 7.45 -7.88
N ALA A 85 3.53 6.66 -8.96
CA ALA A 85 4.66 6.54 -9.89
C ALA A 85 4.89 7.78 -10.78
N SER A 86 3.82 8.46 -11.22
CA SER A 86 3.88 9.65 -12.06
C SER A 86 4.46 10.88 -11.34
N LYS A 87 4.41 10.90 -10.00
CA LYS A 87 4.91 12.00 -9.16
C LYS A 87 6.36 11.81 -8.69
N VAL A 88 6.97 10.67 -9.01
CA VAL A 88 8.34 10.36 -8.59
C VAL A 88 9.31 11.42 -9.09
N ASN A 89 10.12 12.00 -8.19
CA ASN A 89 11.17 12.92 -8.61
C ASN A 89 12.35 12.13 -9.22
N MET A 90 12.44 12.10 -10.54
CA MET A 90 13.43 11.29 -11.26
C MET A 90 14.89 11.60 -10.92
N ARG A 91 15.21 12.86 -10.58
CA ARG A 91 16.57 13.23 -10.17
C ARG A 91 16.93 12.59 -8.83
N LYS A 92 16.06 12.71 -7.82
CA LYS A 92 16.27 12.09 -6.51
C LYS A 92 16.20 10.57 -6.56
N PHE A 93 15.29 10.02 -7.36
CA PHE A 93 15.17 8.59 -7.58
C PHE A 93 16.48 8.01 -8.12
N ARG A 94 17.07 8.61 -9.17
CA ARG A 94 18.36 8.18 -9.72
C ARG A 94 19.51 8.26 -8.72
N GLN A 95 19.53 9.28 -7.87
CA GLN A 95 20.54 9.43 -6.82
C GLN A 95 20.44 8.34 -5.74
N ASN A 96 19.22 7.84 -5.50
CA ASN A 96 18.93 6.86 -4.44
C ASN A 96 18.43 5.52 -5.00
N ILE A 97 18.70 5.20 -6.28
CA ILE A 97 18.12 4.01 -6.92
C ILE A 97 18.54 2.73 -6.20
N ARG A 98 19.80 2.63 -5.78
CA ARG A 98 20.30 1.48 -5.04
C ARG A 98 19.60 1.28 -3.69
N PRO A 99 19.55 2.26 -2.76
CA PRO A 99 18.79 2.09 -1.52
C PRO A 99 17.31 1.81 -1.77
N ILE A 100 16.67 2.52 -2.71
CA ILE A 100 15.25 2.33 -3.02
C ILE A 100 14.98 0.92 -3.53
N SER A 101 15.75 0.43 -4.52
CA SER A 101 15.56 -0.90 -5.09
C SER A 101 15.86 -2.01 -4.08
N LEU A 102 16.92 -1.88 -3.27
CA LEU A 102 17.21 -2.85 -2.21
C LEU A 102 16.10 -2.87 -1.17
N LEU A 103 15.65 -1.69 -0.72
CA LEU A 103 14.58 -1.63 0.27
C LEU A 103 13.27 -2.15 -0.31
N ALA A 104 12.85 -1.75 -1.50
CA ALA A 104 11.57 -2.16 -2.09
C ALA A 104 11.53 -3.65 -2.45
N LEU A 105 12.60 -4.19 -3.05
CA LEU A 105 12.63 -5.59 -3.50
C LEU A 105 13.01 -6.52 -2.35
N LEU A 106 14.20 -6.31 -1.78
CA LEU A 106 14.78 -7.26 -0.84
C LEU A 106 14.07 -7.23 0.52
N THR A 107 13.69 -6.05 1.03
CA THR A 107 12.93 -6.00 2.29
C THR A 107 11.60 -6.70 2.15
N THR A 108 10.90 -6.54 1.02
CA THR A 108 9.59 -7.16 0.79
C THR A 108 9.72 -8.66 0.70
N VAL A 109 10.66 -9.18 -0.09
CA VAL A 109 10.92 -10.63 -0.17
C VAL A 109 11.27 -11.21 1.21
N ILE A 110 12.24 -10.59 1.91
CA ILE A 110 12.68 -11.09 3.22
C ILE A 110 11.56 -10.98 4.24
N SER A 111 10.82 -9.87 4.28
CA SER A 111 9.72 -9.67 5.23
C SER A 111 8.61 -10.67 4.98
N SER A 112 8.22 -10.92 3.72
CA SER A 112 7.18 -11.92 3.38
C SER A 112 7.60 -13.33 3.79
N VAL A 113 8.81 -13.76 3.43
CA VAL A 113 9.29 -15.11 3.76
C VAL A 113 9.47 -15.26 5.27
N PHE A 114 10.09 -14.29 5.93
CA PHE A 114 10.33 -14.34 7.37
C PHE A 114 9.04 -14.27 8.18
N TYR A 115 8.07 -13.45 7.75
CA TYR A 115 6.72 -13.44 8.31
C TYR A 115 6.10 -14.82 8.20
N GLY A 116 6.12 -15.43 7.01
CA GLY A 116 5.57 -16.75 6.78
C GLY A 116 6.23 -17.85 7.61
N VAL A 117 7.56 -17.84 7.72
CA VAL A 117 8.29 -18.79 8.57
C VAL A 117 7.90 -18.63 10.04
N LEU A 118 7.90 -17.41 10.58
CA LEU A 118 7.51 -17.17 11.97
C LEU A 118 6.05 -17.57 12.22
N PHE A 119 5.16 -17.26 11.29
CA PHE A 119 3.75 -17.59 11.41
C PHE A 119 3.50 -19.10 11.31
N TYR A 120 4.28 -19.79 10.48
CA TYR A 120 4.27 -21.26 10.40
C TYR A 120 4.79 -21.91 11.69
N LEU A 121 5.82 -21.34 12.33
CA LEU A 121 6.24 -21.84 13.63
C LEU A 121 5.13 -21.70 14.68
N VAL A 122 4.37 -20.60 14.64
CA VAL A 122 3.18 -20.46 15.49
C VAL A 122 2.10 -21.46 15.09
N SER A 123 1.85 -21.68 13.80
CA SER A 123 0.84 -22.64 13.35
C SER A 123 1.12 -24.05 13.88
N LEU A 124 2.39 -24.47 13.90
CA LEU A 124 2.80 -25.75 14.49
C LEU A 124 2.54 -25.84 15.99
N VAL A 125 2.82 -24.77 16.75
CA VAL A 125 2.62 -24.75 18.21
C VAL A 125 1.14 -24.83 18.57
N PHE A 126 0.27 -24.20 17.77
CA PHE A 126 -1.17 -24.11 18.03
C PHE A 126 -2.02 -25.04 17.15
N ASN A 127 -1.40 -25.95 16.40
CA ASN A 127 -2.04 -26.88 15.48
C ASN A 127 -3.01 -26.22 14.48
N LEU A 128 -2.65 -25.06 13.94
CA LEU A 128 -3.44 -24.39 12.90
C LEU A 128 -3.31 -25.16 11.57
N PRO A 129 -4.37 -25.21 10.74
CA PRO A 129 -4.37 -25.93 9.46
C PRO A 129 -3.65 -25.13 8.36
N LEU A 130 -2.39 -24.76 8.60
CA LEU A 130 -1.59 -23.91 7.72
C LEU A 130 -0.28 -24.61 7.36
N ASP A 131 -0.03 -24.76 6.06
CA ASP A 131 1.27 -25.16 5.55
C ASP A 131 2.21 -23.95 5.40
N ILE A 132 3.50 -24.23 5.22
CA ILE A 132 4.52 -23.16 5.09
C ILE A 132 4.23 -22.25 3.88
N THR A 133 3.74 -22.80 2.78
CA THR A 133 3.47 -22.04 1.55
C THR A 133 2.34 -21.03 1.78
N THR A 134 1.27 -21.46 2.45
CA THR A 134 0.17 -20.57 2.85
C THR A 134 0.64 -19.51 3.84
N CYS A 135 1.49 -19.83 4.80
CA CYS A 135 2.05 -18.81 5.68
C CYS A 135 2.93 -17.79 4.94
N VAL A 136 3.73 -18.23 3.96
CA VAL A 136 4.50 -17.31 3.11
C VAL A 136 3.58 -16.46 2.23
N LEU A 137 2.47 -17.01 1.73
CA LEU A 137 1.45 -16.25 1.02
C LEU A 137 0.87 -15.15 1.92
N LEU A 138 0.53 -15.47 3.17
CA LEU A 138 0.08 -14.49 4.16
C LEU A 138 1.13 -13.39 4.38
N GLY A 139 2.41 -13.76 4.44
CA GLY A 139 3.51 -12.81 4.44
C GLY A 139 3.51 -11.86 3.24
N CYS A 140 3.24 -12.37 2.02
CA CYS A 140 3.13 -11.57 0.80
C CYS A 140 1.97 -10.58 0.85
N VAL A 141 0.84 -11.00 1.42
CA VAL A 141 -0.35 -10.14 1.62
C VAL A 141 -0.03 -8.97 2.55
N VAL A 142 0.63 -9.24 3.68
CA VAL A 142 0.86 -8.23 4.72
C VAL A 142 2.19 -7.48 4.57
N SER A 143 3.05 -7.78 3.59
CA SER A 143 4.35 -7.11 3.44
C SER A 143 4.32 -5.73 2.75
N PRO A 144 3.53 -5.48 1.68
CA PRO A 144 3.38 -4.16 1.06
C PRO A 144 3.04 -3.05 2.06
N THR A 145 3.49 -1.82 1.82
CA THR A 145 3.24 -0.69 2.73
C THR A 145 2.64 0.48 1.98
N ASP A 146 2.03 1.40 2.72
CA ASP A 146 1.51 2.66 2.22
C ASP A 146 2.33 3.83 2.82
N PRO A 147 2.99 4.66 1.99
CA PRO A 147 3.84 5.73 2.50
C PRO A 147 3.03 6.98 2.87
N ILE A 148 1.82 7.15 2.32
CA ILE A 148 1.12 8.43 2.24
C ILE A 148 0.78 8.94 3.64
N ALA A 149 0.26 8.04 4.46
CA ALA A 149 0.02 8.33 5.87
C ALA A 149 1.35 8.72 6.56
N ALA A 150 2.37 7.87 6.52
CA ALA A 150 3.61 8.13 7.27
C ALA A 150 4.34 9.41 6.83
N THR A 151 4.51 9.62 5.52
CA THR A 151 5.25 10.77 4.99
C THR A 151 4.47 12.07 5.11
N GLY A 152 3.13 12.03 5.08
CA GLY A 152 2.28 13.19 5.36
C GLY A 152 2.50 13.76 6.77
N ILE A 153 2.76 12.91 7.78
CA ILE A 153 3.17 13.35 9.12
C ILE A 153 4.64 13.77 9.13
N LEU A 154 5.53 12.89 8.68
CA LEU A 154 6.99 13.04 8.82
C LEU A 154 7.53 14.28 8.09
N ASN A 155 7.00 14.57 6.90
CA ASN A 155 7.41 15.73 6.11
C ASN A 155 7.02 17.05 6.80
N LYS A 156 5.85 17.11 7.47
CA LYS A 156 5.40 18.28 8.23
C LYS A 156 6.25 18.56 9.48
N ILE A 157 6.87 17.53 10.06
CA ILE A 157 7.67 17.64 11.30
C ILE A 157 9.18 17.65 11.06
N GLY A 158 9.62 17.83 9.82
CA GLY A 158 11.00 18.14 9.48
C GLY A 158 11.86 16.96 9.01
N LEU A 159 11.28 15.82 8.66
CA LEU A 159 12.04 14.74 8.02
C LEU A 159 12.66 15.24 6.71
N SER A 160 13.93 14.90 6.47
CA SER A 160 14.62 15.38 5.28
C SER A 160 13.92 14.92 3.99
N LYS A 161 13.80 15.83 3.01
CA LYS A 161 13.19 15.54 1.70
C LYS A 161 13.85 14.37 0.94
N ASN A 162 15.06 13.97 1.33
CA ASN A 162 15.73 12.81 0.74
C ASN A 162 15.19 11.50 1.37
N VAL A 163 15.06 11.45 2.69
CA VAL A 163 14.54 10.26 3.39
C VAL A 163 13.05 10.08 3.13
N CYS A 164 12.25 11.16 3.08
CA CYS A 164 10.84 11.08 2.65
C CYS A 164 10.73 10.43 1.26
N SER A 165 11.56 10.89 0.31
CA SER A 165 11.56 10.33 -1.05
C SER A 165 11.97 8.86 -1.08
N ILE A 166 12.82 8.40 -0.17
CA ILE A 166 13.17 6.97 -0.06
C ILE A 166 11.98 6.17 0.47
N ILE A 167 11.27 6.66 1.49
CA ILE A 167 10.07 6.00 2.03
C ILE A 167 8.97 5.92 0.97
N GLU A 168 8.66 7.03 0.30
CA GLU A 168 7.64 7.09 -0.76
C GLU A 168 7.93 6.12 -1.89
N ASN A 169 9.17 6.14 -2.42
CA ASN A 169 9.54 5.28 -3.53
C ASN A 169 9.64 3.81 -3.09
N GLU A 170 10.16 3.52 -1.90
CA GLU A 170 10.21 2.14 -1.39
C GLU A 170 8.82 1.51 -1.35
N SER A 171 7.84 2.24 -0.84
CA SER A 171 6.45 1.80 -0.79
C SER A 171 5.85 1.60 -2.17
N LEU A 172 6.01 2.56 -3.07
CA LEU A 172 5.49 2.45 -4.43
C LEU A 172 5.98 1.19 -5.17
N PHE A 173 7.27 0.87 -5.06
CA PHE A 173 7.83 -0.32 -5.70
C PHE A 173 7.55 -1.60 -4.92
N ASN A 174 7.36 -1.52 -3.60
CA ASN A 174 7.03 -2.68 -2.79
C ASN A 174 5.61 -3.19 -3.02
N ASP A 175 4.65 -2.34 -3.38
CA ASP A 175 3.30 -2.75 -3.79
C ASP A 175 3.38 -3.69 -4.99
N GLY A 176 4.08 -3.27 -6.04
CA GLY A 176 4.32 -4.11 -7.23
C GLY A 176 5.07 -5.40 -6.90
N THR A 177 6.07 -5.32 -6.01
CA THR A 177 6.84 -6.49 -5.56
C THR A 177 5.99 -7.48 -4.77
N GLY A 178 5.14 -7.00 -3.86
CA GLY A 178 4.28 -7.85 -3.03
C GLY A 178 3.19 -8.53 -3.84
N VAL A 179 2.57 -7.83 -4.79
CA VAL A 179 1.65 -8.46 -5.76
C VAL A 179 2.37 -9.52 -6.59
N THR A 180 3.58 -9.22 -7.07
CA THR A 180 4.39 -10.19 -7.83
C THR A 180 4.69 -11.44 -6.99
N LEU A 181 5.07 -11.27 -5.72
CA LEU A 181 5.30 -12.39 -4.80
C LEU A 181 4.02 -13.16 -4.48
N PHE A 182 2.90 -12.47 -4.30
CA PHE A 182 1.60 -13.08 -4.08
C PHE A 182 1.21 -13.99 -5.24
N ILE A 183 1.30 -13.50 -6.48
CA ILE A 183 1.01 -14.28 -7.69
C ILE A 183 1.95 -15.48 -7.80
N PHE A 184 3.24 -15.26 -7.51
CA PHE A 184 4.23 -16.33 -7.50
C PHE A 184 3.85 -17.45 -6.51
N VAL A 185 3.58 -17.10 -5.25
CA VAL A 185 3.28 -18.08 -4.20
C VAL A 185 1.90 -18.71 -4.41
N ARG A 186 0.91 -17.95 -4.89
CA ARG A 186 -0.40 -18.47 -5.30
C ARG A 186 -0.25 -19.58 -6.33
N GLY A 187 0.56 -19.39 -7.36
CA GLY A 187 0.80 -20.40 -8.39
C GLY A 187 1.45 -21.69 -7.86
N LEU A 188 2.29 -21.58 -6.81
CA LEU A 188 2.82 -22.75 -6.11
C LEU A 188 1.73 -23.50 -5.34
N ILE A 189 0.79 -22.79 -4.71
CA ILE A 189 -0.30 -23.36 -3.90
C ILE A 189 -1.36 -24.03 -4.78
N THR A 190 -1.80 -23.35 -5.83
CA THR A 190 -2.83 -23.87 -6.74
C THR A 190 -2.32 -25.01 -7.60
N LYS A 191 -1.05 -25.44 -7.40
CA LYS A 191 -0.35 -26.48 -8.16
C LYS A 191 -0.65 -26.30 -9.64
N SER A 192 -0.18 -25.21 -10.23
CA SER A 192 -0.08 -25.16 -11.68
C SER A 192 0.89 -26.26 -12.13
N GLU A 193 0.38 -27.48 -12.28
CA GLU A 193 1.12 -28.69 -12.60
C GLU A 193 1.77 -28.48 -13.97
N GLY A 194 3.08 -28.23 -13.98
CA GLY A 194 3.85 -28.14 -15.21
C GLY A 194 5.20 -27.46 -15.05
N SER A 195 6.17 -27.93 -15.82
CA SER A 195 7.51 -27.36 -16.02
C SER A 195 7.54 -25.92 -16.57
N ASN A 196 6.40 -25.23 -16.64
CA ASN A 196 6.22 -23.95 -17.31
C ASN A 196 5.76 -22.80 -16.39
N PHE A 197 5.53 -23.03 -15.09
CA PHE A 197 5.12 -21.95 -14.18
C PHE A 197 6.12 -20.79 -14.13
N MET A 198 7.42 -21.10 -14.03
CA MET A 198 8.47 -20.08 -14.07
C MET A 198 8.44 -19.28 -15.37
N VAL A 199 8.20 -19.95 -16.50
CA VAL A 199 8.08 -19.29 -17.80
C VAL A 199 6.84 -18.38 -17.85
N LEU A 200 5.71 -18.84 -17.33
CA LEU A 200 4.47 -18.05 -17.23
C LEU A 200 4.65 -16.82 -16.33
N PHE A 201 5.29 -16.98 -15.17
CA PHE A 201 5.59 -15.89 -14.25
C PHE A 201 6.51 -14.83 -14.87
N PHE A 202 7.62 -15.23 -15.50
CA PHE A 202 8.48 -14.28 -16.19
C PHE A 202 7.79 -13.64 -17.40
N LYS A 203 6.95 -14.39 -18.11
CA LYS A 203 6.13 -13.87 -19.21
C LYS A 203 5.15 -12.82 -18.70
N GLU A 204 4.51 -13.03 -17.56
CA GLU A 204 3.57 -12.09 -16.92
C GLU A 204 4.24 -10.75 -16.59
N ILE A 205 5.44 -10.79 -15.99
CA ILE A 205 6.21 -9.59 -15.61
C ILE A 205 6.75 -8.88 -16.86
N LEU A 206 7.48 -9.59 -17.72
CA LEU A 206 8.13 -9.00 -18.88
C LEU A 206 7.11 -8.50 -19.90
N GLY A 207 6.00 -9.22 -20.06
CA GLY A 207 4.86 -8.82 -20.87
C GLY A 207 4.26 -7.51 -20.38
N ALA A 208 3.99 -7.39 -19.08
CA ALA A 208 3.47 -6.16 -18.48
C ALA A 208 4.40 -4.97 -18.72
N ILE A 209 5.71 -5.13 -18.50
CA ILE A 209 6.71 -4.08 -18.73
C ILE A 209 6.74 -3.68 -20.21
N ALA A 210 6.76 -4.65 -21.13
CA ALA A 210 6.83 -4.39 -22.57
C ALA A 210 5.60 -3.62 -23.06
N VAL A 211 4.39 -4.09 -22.70
CA VAL A 211 3.13 -3.43 -23.07
C VAL A 211 3.08 -2.02 -22.49
N ALA A 212 3.39 -1.85 -21.19
CA ALA A 212 3.37 -0.55 -20.55
C ALA A 212 4.33 0.45 -21.20
N LEU A 213 5.55 0.03 -21.54
CA LEU A 213 6.53 0.90 -22.21
C LEU A 213 6.10 1.30 -23.62
N ILE A 214 5.62 0.35 -24.42
CA ILE A 214 5.17 0.60 -25.80
C ILE A 214 3.98 1.57 -25.79
N MET A 215 2.97 1.26 -24.99
CA MET A 215 1.75 2.06 -24.93
C MET A 215 2.02 3.45 -24.34
N SER A 216 2.80 3.54 -23.26
CA SER A 216 3.15 4.84 -22.67
C SER A 216 3.98 5.69 -23.63
N PHE A 217 4.85 5.08 -24.44
CA PHE A 217 5.55 5.81 -25.51
C PHE A 217 4.59 6.40 -26.54
N ILE A 218 3.59 5.62 -26.98
CA ILE A 218 2.58 6.06 -27.94
C ILE A 218 1.73 7.18 -27.35
N PHE A 219 1.10 6.96 -26.19
CA PHE A 219 0.22 7.95 -25.55
C PHE A 219 0.96 9.21 -25.14
N PHE A 220 2.19 9.10 -24.63
CA PHE A 220 2.99 10.29 -24.31
C PHE A 220 3.39 11.08 -25.57
N SER A 221 3.45 10.44 -26.74
CA SER A 221 3.66 11.17 -27.99
C SER A 221 2.44 12.02 -28.37
N LEU A 222 1.22 11.61 -27.98
CA LEU A 222 0.01 12.40 -28.17
C LEU A 222 -0.01 13.67 -27.30
N ILE A 223 0.60 13.62 -26.11
CA ILE A 223 0.74 14.80 -25.22
C ILE A 223 1.47 15.94 -25.96
N LYS A 224 2.47 15.62 -26.78
CA LYS A 224 3.23 16.62 -27.55
C LYS A 224 2.42 17.32 -28.64
N LEU A 225 1.25 16.77 -29.00
CA LEU A 225 0.35 17.35 -30.01
C LEU A 225 -0.58 18.42 -29.42
N THR A 226 -0.57 18.61 -28.10
CA THR A 226 -1.43 19.58 -27.45
C THR A 226 -0.69 20.40 -26.42
N ARG A 227 -1.24 21.59 -26.12
CA ARG A 227 -0.75 22.49 -25.07
C ARG A 227 -1.74 22.60 -23.91
N ASP A 228 -2.84 21.86 -23.96
CA ASP A 228 -3.92 21.90 -22.99
C ASP A 228 -3.65 20.87 -21.86
N PRO A 229 -3.40 21.32 -20.61
CA PRO A 229 -3.12 20.43 -19.50
C PRO A 229 -4.23 19.43 -19.19
N ILE A 230 -5.50 19.76 -19.50
CA ILE A 230 -6.63 18.83 -19.31
C ILE A 230 -6.45 17.61 -20.21
N LYS A 231 -5.94 17.79 -21.43
CA LYS A 231 -5.69 16.66 -22.34
C LYS A 231 -4.53 15.79 -21.86
N TYR A 232 -3.53 16.34 -21.17
CA TYR A 232 -2.48 15.53 -20.56
C TYR A 232 -3.06 14.57 -19.53
N ILE A 233 -3.97 15.07 -18.69
CA ILE A 233 -4.71 14.28 -17.70
C ILE A 233 -5.52 13.19 -18.40
N LEU A 234 -6.36 13.54 -19.37
CA LEU A 234 -7.20 12.57 -20.10
C LEU A 234 -6.36 11.50 -20.81
N ILE A 235 -5.26 11.88 -21.45
CA ILE A 235 -4.33 10.94 -22.10
C ILE A 235 -3.71 10.00 -21.07
N SER A 236 -3.31 10.51 -19.89
CA SER A 236 -2.74 9.67 -18.83
C SER A 236 -3.75 8.68 -18.24
N LEU A 237 -5.00 9.12 -18.00
CA LEU A 237 -6.11 8.28 -17.54
C LEU A 237 -6.43 7.18 -18.55
N LEU A 238 -6.46 7.53 -19.84
CA LEU A 238 -6.68 6.56 -20.91
C LEU A 238 -5.52 5.58 -21.02
N ASN A 239 -4.26 6.05 -20.92
CA ASN A 239 -3.09 5.19 -21.00
C ASN A 239 -3.05 4.15 -19.89
N VAL A 240 -3.23 4.56 -18.62
CA VAL A 240 -3.16 3.62 -17.50
C VAL A 240 -4.31 2.60 -17.53
N SER A 241 -5.55 3.05 -17.77
CA SER A 241 -6.71 2.16 -17.80
C SER A 241 -6.64 1.17 -18.95
N LEU A 242 -6.25 1.62 -20.15
CA LEU A 242 -6.13 0.75 -21.31
C LEU A 242 -4.97 -0.25 -21.16
N VAL A 243 -3.81 0.19 -20.66
CA VAL A 243 -2.67 -0.72 -20.43
C VAL A 243 -3.02 -1.77 -19.38
N TYR A 244 -3.71 -1.38 -18.31
CA TYR A 244 -4.14 -2.31 -17.27
C TYR A 244 -5.02 -3.42 -17.85
N ILE A 245 -6.09 -3.06 -18.56
CA ILE A 245 -7.03 -3.99 -19.19
C ILE A 245 -6.34 -4.88 -20.23
N ILE A 246 -5.46 -4.31 -21.08
CA ILE A 246 -4.70 -5.10 -22.06
C ILE A 246 -3.81 -6.13 -21.34
N CYS A 247 -3.15 -5.74 -20.25
CA CYS A 247 -2.31 -6.66 -19.50
C CYS A 247 -3.15 -7.79 -18.90
N GLU A 248 -4.27 -7.49 -18.24
CA GLU A 248 -5.14 -8.51 -17.67
C GLU A 248 -5.66 -9.50 -18.72
N HIS A 249 -6.11 -9.02 -19.90
CA HIS A 249 -6.54 -9.89 -20.99
C HIS A 249 -5.42 -10.76 -21.56
N LEU A 250 -4.17 -10.30 -21.53
CA LEU A 250 -3.01 -11.07 -21.98
C LEU A 250 -2.42 -11.97 -20.89
N GLY A 251 -2.98 -11.95 -19.67
CA GLY A 251 -2.44 -12.65 -18.50
C GLY A 251 -1.10 -12.06 -18.03
N PHE A 252 -0.93 -10.74 -18.18
CA PHE A 252 0.20 -9.95 -17.69
C PHE A 252 -0.21 -9.16 -16.45
N SER A 253 0.75 -8.80 -15.59
CA SER A 253 0.44 -8.08 -14.35
C SER A 253 0.07 -6.61 -14.59
N GLY A 254 -1.22 -6.28 -14.46
CA GLY A 254 -1.73 -4.91 -14.57
C GLY A 254 -1.15 -3.94 -13.53
N VAL A 255 -0.86 -4.44 -12.32
CA VAL A 255 -0.20 -3.70 -11.24
C VAL A 255 1.19 -3.23 -11.66
N ILE A 256 2.04 -4.13 -12.17
CA ILE A 256 3.37 -3.78 -12.67
C ILE A 256 3.26 -2.80 -13.84
N ALA A 257 2.33 -3.06 -14.75
CA ALA A 257 2.11 -2.21 -15.92
C ALA A 257 1.75 -0.77 -15.52
N SER A 258 0.90 -0.59 -14.51
CA SER A 258 0.48 0.72 -13.99
C SER A 258 1.64 1.53 -13.41
N VAL A 259 2.50 0.87 -12.62
CA VAL A 259 3.72 1.50 -12.07
C VAL A 259 4.68 1.89 -13.19
N VAL A 260 4.90 1.02 -14.18
CA VAL A 260 5.77 1.31 -15.33
C VAL A 260 5.22 2.47 -16.16
N CYS A 261 3.89 2.54 -16.36
CA CYS A 261 3.24 3.67 -17.01
C CYS A 261 3.50 4.98 -16.27
N GLY A 262 3.27 5.03 -14.95
CA GLY A 262 3.50 6.24 -14.17
C GLY A 262 4.97 6.66 -14.17
N MET A 263 5.89 5.71 -13.99
CA MET A 263 7.34 5.95 -14.06
C MET A 263 7.76 6.50 -15.43
N TYR A 264 7.19 5.97 -16.52
CA TYR A 264 7.45 6.47 -17.86
C TYR A 264 6.99 7.92 -18.00
N PHE A 265 5.78 8.24 -17.55
CA PHE A 265 5.24 9.61 -17.59
C PHE A 265 6.10 10.57 -16.78
N SER A 266 6.45 10.21 -15.54
CA SER A 266 7.36 10.99 -14.69
C SER A 266 8.72 11.25 -15.38
N TYR A 267 9.31 10.22 -15.98
CA TYR A 267 10.57 10.35 -16.73
C TYR A 267 10.43 11.27 -17.94
N ALA A 268 9.36 11.09 -18.71
CA ALA A 268 9.17 11.79 -19.95
C ALA A 268 8.83 13.28 -19.72
N PHE A 269 8.03 13.61 -18.70
CA PHE A 269 7.81 15.00 -18.26
C PHE A 269 9.10 15.65 -17.77
N SER A 270 9.87 14.97 -16.90
CA SER A 270 11.16 15.50 -16.42
C SER A 270 12.14 15.82 -17.56
N LYS A 271 12.11 15.06 -18.67
CA LYS A 271 12.95 15.34 -19.85
C LYS A 271 12.48 16.55 -20.66
N ILE A 272 11.18 16.82 -20.69
CA ILE A 272 10.58 17.91 -21.45
C ILE A 272 10.62 19.24 -20.70
N GLU A 273 10.42 19.23 -19.40
CA GLU A 273 10.53 20.42 -18.53
C GLU A 273 11.91 21.08 -18.72
N ASN A 274 12.96 20.28 -18.84
CA ASN A 274 14.33 20.73 -19.16
C ASN A 274 14.51 21.34 -20.57
N ARG A 275 13.50 21.27 -21.45
CA ARG A 275 13.54 21.72 -22.85
C ARG A 275 12.50 22.79 -23.20
N VAL A 276 11.68 23.25 -22.23
CA VAL A 276 10.67 24.32 -22.40
C VAL A 276 9.60 24.01 -23.48
N VAL A 277 9.28 22.73 -23.71
CA VAL A 277 8.32 22.32 -24.78
C VAL A 277 6.88 22.14 -24.27
N VAL A 278 6.69 21.92 -22.97
CA VAL A 278 5.35 21.76 -22.34
C VAL A 278 5.12 22.89 -21.36
N ILE A 279 3.96 23.55 -21.50
CA ILE A 279 3.49 24.61 -20.63
C ILE A 279 2.46 23.97 -19.68
N ASP A 280 2.88 23.59 -18.48
CA ASP A 280 1.99 23.32 -17.35
C ASP A 280 2.28 24.36 -16.25
N GLU A 281 2.01 25.63 -16.56
CA GLU A 281 2.36 26.79 -15.71
C GLU A 281 1.81 26.71 -14.28
N LYS A 282 0.82 25.84 -14.05
CA LYS A 282 0.15 25.66 -12.75
C LYS A 282 0.32 24.26 -12.17
N ASP A 283 1.19 23.42 -12.73
CA ASP A 283 1.35 22.02 -12.30
C ASP A 283 0.00 21.24 -12.25
N LEU A 284 -0.97 21.57 -13.12
CA LEU A 284 -2.33 21.02 -13.07
C LEU A 284 -2.33 19.50 -13.21
N TYR A 285 -1.45 18.95 -14.04
CA TYR A 285 -1.33 17.49 -14.20
C TYR A 285 -0.97 16.83 -12.86
N ARG A 286 0.01 17.40 -12.17
CA ARG A 286 0.49 16.88 -10.90
C ARG A 286 -0.56 17.04 -9.81
N ASP A 287 -1.15 18.22 -9.70
CA ASP A 287 -2.22 18.52 -8.74
C ASP A 287 -3.42 17.58 -8.92
N PHE A 288 -3.81 17.31 -10.17
CA PHE A 288 -4.88 16.36 -10.46
C PHE A 288 -4.57 14.97 -9.90
N TRP A 289 -3.38 14.42 -10.16
CA TRP A 289 -3.00 13.10 -9.66
C TRP A 289 -2.79 13.08 -8.14
N GLU A 290 -2.32 14.16 -7.52
CA GLU A 290 -2.27 14.31 -6.06
C GLU A 290 -3.67 14.31 -5.43
N ILE A 291 -4.62 15.05 -6.01
CA ILE A 291 -6.01 15.10 -5.56
C ILE A 291 -6.71 13.76 -5.78
N LEU A 292 -6.56 13.16 -6.96
CA LEU A 292 -7.19 11.88 -7.29
C LEU A 292 -6.71 10.78 -6.34
N GLU A 293 -5.40 10.66 -6.12
CA GLU A 293 -4.84 9.70 -5.16
C GLU A 293 -5.39 9.92 -3.75
N SER A 294 -5.48 11.19 -3.31
CA SER A 294 -6.04 11.53 -2.00
C SER A 294 -7.51 11.12 -1.87
N ILE A 295 -8.32 11.32 -2.92
CA ILE A 295 -9.72 10.93 -2.95
C ILE A 295 -9.86 9.40 -2.92
N LEU A 296 -9.09 8.69 -3.75
CA LEU A 296 -9.13 7.23 -3.83
C LEU A 296 -8.73 6.59 -2.50
N ASN A 297 -7.68 7.08 -1.84
CA ASN A 297 -7.28 6.61 -0.52
C ASN A 297 -8.30 6.93 0.57
N ALA A 298 -8.91 8.12 0.54
CA ALA A 298 -9.95 8.48 1.49
C ALA A 298 -11.15 7.53 1.41
N VAL A 299 -11.60 7.20 0.19
CA VAL A 299 -12.65 6.20 -0.04
C VAL A 299 -12.20 4.82 0.46
N LEU A 300 -11.01 4.39 0.07
CA LEU A 300 -10.43 3.11 0.48
C LEU A 300 -10.38 2.96 2.01
N PHE A 301 -9.93 3.96 2.77
CA PHE A 301 -9.85 3.88 4.23
C PHE A 301 -11.21 3.80 4.91
N VAL A 302 -12.22 4.51 4.38
CA VAL A 302 -13.60 4.38 4.86
C VAL A 302 -14.13 2.99 4.55
N MET A 303 -13.92 2.48 3.34
CA MET A 303 -14.40 1.15 2.95
C MET A 303 -13.76 0.02 3.77
N ILE A 304 -12.45 0.06 4.03
CA ILE A 304 -11.77 -0.90 4.90
C ILE A 304 -12.44 -0.96 6.28
N ALA A 305 -12.77 0.20 6.84
CA ALA A 305 -13.41 0.27 8.15
C ALA A 305 -14.87 -0.21 8.11
N LEU A 306 -15.60 0.03 7.03
CA LEU A 306 -16.98 -0.47 6.84
C LEU A 306 -17.03 -1.99 6.63
N LEU A 307 -16.01 -2.59 6.01
CA LEU A 307 -15.96 -4.05 5.84
C LEU A 307 -15.94 -4.82 7.16
N VAL A 308 -15.53 -4.17 8.26
CA VAL A 308 -15.61 -4.76 9.61
C VAL A 308 -17.04 -5.13 9.99
N LEU A 309 -18.06 -4.52 9.37
CA LEU A 309 -19.47 -4.86 9.59
C LEU A 309 -19.81 -6.32 9.25
N ASN A 310 -19.07 -6.92 8.30
CA ASN A 310 -19.23 -8.32 7.87
C ASN A 310 -18.04 -9.20 8.29
N ILE A 311 -17.29 -8.80 9.32
CA ILE A 311 -16.14 -9.58 9.76
C ILE A 311 -16.58 -10.89 10.42
N GLU A 312 -16.07 -11.99 9.89
CA GLU A 312 -16.18 -13.30 10.51
C GLU A 312 -14.92 -13.61 11.31
N LEU A 313 -15.09 -13.95 12.58
CA LEU A 313 -13.98 -14.22 13.50
C LEU A 313 -13.62 -15.69 13.47
N SER A 314 -12.36 -15.99 13.16
CA SER A 314 -11.80 -17.34 13.35
C SER A 314 -11.76 -17.68 14.84
N GLU A 315 -11.88 -18.96 15.17
CA GLU A 315 -11.75 -19.45 16.56
C GLU A 315 -10.40 -19.04 17.21
N TYR A 316 -9.36 -18.84 16.39
CA TYR A 316 -8.02 -18.48 16.83
C TYR A 316 -7.79 -16.98 17.00
N VAL A 317 -8.79 -16.12 16.80
CA VAL A 317 -8.59 -14.66 16.66
C VAL A 317 -7.88 -14.02 17.86
N LEU A 318 -8.20 -14.45 19.09
CA LEU A 318 -7.59 -13.92 20.31
C LEU A 318 -6.08 -14.18 20.39
N LEU A 319 -5.63 -15.31 19.84
CA LEU A 319 -4.23 -15.65 19.72
C LEU A 319 -3.58 -14.91 18.53
N LEU A 320 -4.26 -14.90 17.39
CA LEU A 320 -3.72 -14.34 16.14
C LEU A 320 -3.44 -12.85 16.24
N VAL A 321 -4.26 -12.10 16.98
CA VAL A 321 -4.11 -10.65 17.13
C VAL A 321 -2.72 -10.24 17.63
N PRO A 322 -2.29 -10.63 18.85
CA PRO A 322 -0.97 -10.23 19.36
C PRO A 322 0.17 -10.85 18.55
N VAL A 323 0.02 -12.08 18.05
CA VAL A 323 1.04 -12.77 17.26
C VAL A 323 1.30 -12.02 15.95
N ALA A 324 0.25 -11.70 15.19
CA ALA A 324 0.37 -11.00 13.92
C ALA A 324 1.08 -9.65 14.08
N ILE A 325 0.76 -8.90 15.14
CA ILE A 325 1.37 -7.61 15.47
C ILE A 325 2.87 -7.74 15.75
N VAL A 326 3.27 -8.74 16.55
CA VAL A 326 4.69 -8.94 16.86
C VAL A 326 5.44 -9.39 15.61
N ILE A 327 4.91 -10.38 14.88
CA ILE A 327 5.56 -10.93 13.69
C ILE A 327 5.69 -9.86 12.60
N ILE A 328 4.68 -9.00 12.36
CA ILE A 328 4.78 -7.98 11.32
C ILE A 328 5.90 -6.97 11.62
N VAL A 329 5.98 -6.49 12.87
CA VAL A 329 7.00 -5.52 13.28
C VAL A 329 8.40 -6.13 13.21
N VAL A 330 8.56 -7.36 13.72
CA VAL A 330 9.84 -8.07 13.72
C VAL A 330 10.28 -8.40 12.29
N SER A 331 9.36 -8.88 11.45
CA SER A 331 9.69 -9.24 10.06
C SER A 331 10.09 -8.02 9.24
N ARG A 332 9.39 -6.90 9.41
CA ARG A 332 9.77 -5.64 8.76
C ARG A 332 11.11 -5.13 9.27
N ALA A 333 11.35 -5.13 10.58
CA ALA A 333 12.64 -4.72 11.14
C ALA A 333 13.79 -5.58 10.61
N PHE A 334 13.58 -6.90 10.53
CA PHE A 334 14.56 -7.84 10.01
C PHE A 334 14.83 -7.61 8.51
N GLY A 335 13.79 -7.50 7.69
CA GLY A 335 13.93 -7.22 6.26
C GLY A 335 14.66 -5.91 6.00
N VAL A 336 14.28 -4.82 6.69
CA VAL A 336 14.93 -3.51 6.53
C VAL A 336 16.38 -3.59 6.99
N PHE A 337 16.67 -4.29 8.08
CA PHE A 337 18.03 -4.46 8.60
C PHE A 337 18.93 -5.15 7.57
N ILE A 338 18.50 -6.27 7.00
CA ILE A 338 19.27 -6.99 5.98
C ILE A 338 19.48 -6.12 4.73
N SER A 339 18.43 -5.47 4.22
CA SER A 339 18.51 -4.60 3.04
C SER A 339 19.42 -3.40 3.26
N SER A 340 19.39 -2.82 4.46
CA SER A 340 20.22 -1.67 4.84
C SER A 340 21.70 -2.05 4.92
N LEU A 341 22.04 -3.26 5.40
CA LEU A 341 23.43 -3.74 5.41
C LEU A 341 24.06 -3.78 4.01
N LEU A 342 23.26 -4.09 2.98
CA LEU A 342 23.71 -4.17 1.58
C LEU A 342 23.73 -2.81 0.84
N THR A 343 23.11 -1.79 1.44
CA THR A 343 23.02 -0.43 0.88
C THR A 343 24.35 0.31 0.97
N GLY A 344 25.17 0.05 2.00
CA GLY A 344 26.51 0.63 2.19
C GLY A 344 26.73 1.30 3.55
N ARG A 345 27.92 1.89 3.78
CA ARG A 345 28.37 2.38 5.10
C ARG A 345 27.68 3.65 5.61
N LYS A 346 27.07 4.47 4.74
CA LYS A 346 26.41 5.73 5.16
C LYS A 346 24.92 5.65 4.85
N MET A 347 24.09 5.64 5.89
CA MET A 347 22.64 5.68 5.70
C MET A 347 22.20 7.08 5.27
N PRO A 348 21.12 7.18 4.46
CA PRO A 348 20.52 8.45 4.11
C PRO A 348 20.21 9.30 5.34
N GLY A 349 20.43 10.63 5.26
CA GLY A 349 20.07 11.55 6.35
C GLY A 349 20.95 11.46 7.60
N ASN A 350 22.15 10.87 7.52
CA ASN A 350 23.09 10.71 8.64
C ASN A 350 22.53 9.88 9.82
N TYR A 351 21.57 9.00 9.55
CA TYR A 351 21.13 8.01 10.52
C TYR A 351 22.19 6.92 10.72
N SER A 352 22.22 6.30 11.90
CA SER A 352 22.88 5.00 12.05
C SER A 352 22.00 3.90 11.47
N LEU A 353 22.56 2.71 11.26
CA LEU A 353 21.80 1.54 10.84
C LEU A 353 20.58 1.29 11.75
N ARG A 354 20.75 1.36 13.07
CA ARG A 354 19.66 1.12 14.03
C ARG A 354 18.56 2.17 13.95
N GLU A 355 18.93 3.45 13.85
CA GLU A 355 17.95 4.53 13.72
C GLU A 355 17.19 4.46 12.39
N PHE A 356 17.90 4.14 11.31
CA PHE A 356 17.28 3.99 9.99
C PHE A 356 16.31 2.81 9.96
N VAL A 357 16.71 1.66 10.51
CA VAL A 357 15.83 0.48 10.65
C VAL A 357 14.61 0.82 11.49
N ALA A 358 14.78 1.47 12.65
CA ALA A 358 13.67 1.88 13.50
C ALA A 358 12.71 2.85 12.79
N LEU A 359 13.25 3.85 12.09
CA LEU A 359 12.44 4.82 11.33
C LEU A 359 11.64 4.12 10.23
N MET A 360 12.30 3.36 9.37
CA MET A 360 11.68 2.67 8.23
C MET A 360 10.68 1.58 8.65
N THR A 361 10.90 0.94 9.81
CA THR A 361 9.97 -0.06 10.36
C THR A 361 8.73 0.60 10.94
N TRP A 362 8.90 1.74 11.63
CA TRP A 362 7.78 2.43 12.27
C TRP A 362 7.00 3.33 11.30
N SER A 363 7.60 3.68 10.15
CA SER A 363 6.92 4.37 9.05
C SER A 363 6.19 3.43 8.08
N ALA A 364 6.26 2.12 8.30
CA ALA A 364 5.69 1.11 7.41
C ALA A 364 4.19 0.88 7.69
N LEU A 365 3.37 1.89 7.42
CA LEU A 365 1.91 1.78 7.53
C LEU A 365 1.37 0.87 6.43
N LYS A 366 0.24 0.20 6.66
CA LYS A 366 -0.38 -0.68 5.65
C LYS A 366 -1.52 0.02 4.94
N GLY A 367 -1.64 -0.23 3.66
CA GLY A 367 -2.74 0.28 2.82
C GLY A 367 -3.80 -0.79 2.54
N GLY A 368 -4.78 -0.43 1.70
CA GLY A 368 -5.88 -1.33 1.31
C GLY A 368 -5.47 -2.46 0.38
N LEU A 369 -4.31 -2.36 -0.26
CA LEU A 369 -3.77 -3.43 -1.12
C LEU A 369 -3.65 -4.77 -0.37
N SER A 370 -3.19 -4.74 0.90
CA SER A 370 -3.13 -5.96 1.72
C SER A 370 -4.50 -6.61 1.89
N LEU A 371 -5.57 -5.81 2.07
CA LEU A 371 -6.91 -6.37 2.20
C LEU A 371 -7.43 -6.95 0.89
N ALA A 372 -7.18 -6.26 -0.24
CA ALA A 372 -7.51 -6.78 -1.57
C ALA A 372 -6.86 -8.14 -1.83
N LEU A 373 -5.56 -8.26 -1.56
CA LEU A 373 -4.82 -9.50 -1.75
C LEU A 373 -5.33 -10.61 -0.82
N ALA A 374 -5.74 -10.28 0.41
CA ALA A 374 -6.36 -11.25 1.32
C ALA A 374 -7.71 -11.75 0.78
N MET A 375 -8.57 -10.84 0.30
CA MET A 375 -9.88 -11.18 -0.27
C MET A 375 -9.73 -12.07 -1.52
N GLY A 376 -8.77 -11.77 -2.38
CA GLY A 376 -8.44 -12.58 -3.56
C GLY A 376 -7.93 -13.99 -3.27
N THR A 377 -7.76 -14.37 -2.00
CA THR A 377 -7.46 -15.76 -1.60
C THR A 377 -8.70 -16.64 -1.41
N LYS A 378 -9.90 -16.04 -1.36
CA LYS A 378 -11.16 -16.73 -1.04
C LYS A 378 -11.47 -17.91 -1.94
N GLU A 379 -11.12 -17.82 -3.23
CA GLU A 379 -11.46 -18.85 -4.22
C GLU A 379 -10.64 -20.13 -4.10
N PHE A 380 -9.42 -20.05 -3.54
CA PHE A 380 -8.47 -21.17 -3.55
C PHE A 380 -7.99 -21.61 -2.16
N LEU A 381 -8.26 -20.83 -1.12
CA LEU A 381 -8.00 -21.25 0.27
C LEU A 381 -9.26 -21.86 0.90
N PRO A 382 -9.10 -22.87 1.78
CA PRO A 382 -10.20 -23.37 2.60
C PRO A 382 -10.84 -22.25 3.44
N PRO A 383 -12.15 -22.29 3.74
CA PRO A 383 -12.84 -21.24 4.48
C PRO A 383 -12.16 -20.86 5.81
N ASP A 384 -11.75 -21.84 6.61
CA ASP A 384 -11.11 -21.59 7.91
C ASP A 384 -9.77 -20.85 7.77
N VAL A 385 -9.00 -21.18 6.73
CA VAL A 385 -7.72 -20.54 6.41
C VAL A 385 -7.96 -19.12 5.89
N TYR A 386 -8.95 -18.94 5.03
CA TYR A 386 -9.37 -17.62 4.55
C TYR A 386 -9.76 -16.69 5.71
N LEU A 387 -10.50 -17.19 6.70
CA LEU A 387 -10.83 -16.42 7.91
C LEU A 387 -9.58 -16.01 8.70
N ILE A 388 -8.57 -16.87 8.80
CA ILE A 388 -7.28 -16.51 9.41
C ILE A 388 -6.62 -15.37 8.63
N PHE A 389 -6.59 -15.44 7.29
CA PHE A 389 -6.01 -14.40 6.44
C PHE A 389 -6.69 -13.06 6.65
N MET A 390 -8.02 -13.03 6.61
CA MET A 390 -8.79 -11.81 6.79
C MET A 390 -8.55 -11.21 8.19
N ASN A 391 -8.67 -12.02 9.25
CA ASN A 391 -8.48 -11.54 10.62
C ASN A 391 -7.06 -11.01 10.87
N VAL A 392 -6.03 -11.71 10.40
CA VAL A 392 -4.63 -11.27 10.50
C VAL A 392 -4.41 -9.96 9.73
N THR A 393 -4.98 -9.87 8.53
CA THR A 393 -4.83 -8.69 7.66
C THR A 393 -5.51 -7.47 8.27
N TYR A 394 -6.74 -7.59 8.78
CA TYR A 394 -7.43 -6.52 9.48
C TYR A 394 -6.66 -6.02 10.70
N VAL A 395 -6.25 -6.94 11.58
CA VAL A 395 -5.47 -6.56 12.78
C VAL A 395 -4.19 -5.86 12.39
N THR A 396 -3.50 -6.34 11.35
CA THR A 396 -2.25 -5.74 10.87
C THR A 396 -2.49 -4.34 10.31
N ILE A 397 -3.53 -4.13 9.50
CA ILE A 397 -3.89 -2.81 8.97
C ILE A 397 -4.26 -1.86 10.11
N PHE A 398 -5.17 -2.23 10.99
CA PHE A 398 -5.59 -1.36 12.09
C PHE A 398 -4.46 -1.06 13.06
N PHE A 399 -3.62 -2.05 13.40
CA PHE A 399 -2.45 -1.82 14.25
C PHE A 399 -1.48 -0.84 13.59
N THR A 400 -1.10 -1.06 12.34
CA THR A 400 -0.12 -0.20 11.69
C THR A 400 -0.68 1.22 11.50
N VAL A 401 -1.86 1.38 10.91
CA VAL A 401 -2.41 2.72 10.63
C VAL A 401 -2.78 3.48 11.92
N LEU A 402 -3.40 2.83 12.90
CA LEU A 402 -3.82 3.52 14.13
C LEU A 402 -2.68 3.62 15.14
N VAL A 403 -2.00 2.52 15.47
CA VAL A 403 -0.98 2.53 16.53
C VAL A 403 0.32 3.11 16.00
N GLN A 404 0.88 2.58 14.90
CA GLN A 404 2.13 3.14 14.37
C GLN A 404 1.91 4.55 13.82
N GLY A 405 0.82 4.80 13.10
CA GLY A 405 0.49 6.12 12.56
C GLY A 405 0.35 7.20 13.64
N LEU A 406 -0.36 6.94 14.75
CA LEU A 406 -0.47 7.93 15.85
C LEU A 406 0.82 8.09 16.66
N THR A 407 1.72 7.10 16.65
CA THR A 407 2.95 7.12 17.45
C THR A 407 4.20 7.52 16.67
N ILE A 408 4.15 7.55 15.33
CA ILE A 408 5.29 7.83 14.44
C ILE A 408 5.99 9.16 14.76
N LYS A 409 5.20 10.19 15.10
CA LYS A 409 5.72 11.51 15.49
C LYS A 409 6.59 11.43 16.75
N LYS A 410 6.17 10.64 17.75
CA LYS A 410 6.92 10.45 19.00
C LYS A 410 8.21 9.67 18.74
N VAL A 411 8.13 8.61 17.94
CA VAL A 411 9.29 7.81 17.55
C VAL A 411 10.31 8.65 16.78
N TYR A 412 9.86 9.45 15.81
CA TYR A 412 10.73 10.34 15.04
C TYR A 412 11.51 11.32 15.92
N PHE A 413 10.86 12.02 16.86
CA PHE A 413 11.56 12.95 17.74
C PHE A 413 12.55 12.26 18.67
N SER A 414 12.24 11.05 19.14
CA SER A 414 13.17 10.24 19.92
C SER A 414 14.43 9.89 19.11
N LEU A 415 14.23 9.46 17.85
CA LEU A 415 15.33 9.12 16.94
C LEU A 415 16.18 10.35 16.57
N GLU A 416 15.57 11.50 16.29
CA GLU A 416 16.32 12.74 15.99
C GLU A 416 17.12 13.25 17.19
N LYS A 417 16.59 13.10 18.41
CA LYS A 417 17.35 13.41 19.63
C LYS A 417 18.59 12.51 19.75
N HIS A 418 18.42 11.19 19.61
CA HIS A 418 19.53 10.23 19.67
C HIS A 418 20.58 10.49 18.59
N LYS A 419 20.13 10.76 17.36
CA LYS A 419 21.02 11.10 16.24
C LYS A 419 21.83 12.36 16.53
N THR A 420 21.19 13.42 17.03
CA THR A 420 21.85 14.68 17.37
C THR A 420 22.90 14.48 18.47
N GLU A 421 22.58 13.70 19.50
CA GLU A 421 23.52 13.38 20.58
C GLU A 421 24.70 12.55 20.07
N ARG A 422 24.48 11.57 19.17
CA ARG A 422 25.57 10.80 18.54
C ARG A 422 26.49 11.72 17.75
N LEU A 423 25.96 12.54 16.85
CA LEU A 423 26.75 13.43 16.00
C LEU A 423 27.58 14.42 16.83
N LYS A 424 27.03 14.92 17.94
CA LYS A 424 27.79 15.76 18.89
C LYS A 424 28.95 15.01 19.55
N ARG A 425 28.81 13.71 19.84
CA ARG A 425 29.89 12.88 20.41
C ARG A 425 30.96 12.55 19.37
N GLU A 426 30.57 12.31 18.12
CA GLU A 426 31.49 12.07 17.01
C GLU A 426 32.31 13.31 16.68
N ASN A 427 31.70 14.51 16.65
CA ASN A 427 32.43 15.77 16.39
C ASN A 427 33.35 16.23 17.53
N ARG A 428 33.24 15.65 18.73
CA ARG A 428 34.12 15.94 19.88
C ARG A 428 35.33 15.01 19.95
N ARG A 429 35.34 13.93 19.16
CA ARG A 429 36.44 12.98 19.03
C ARG A 429 37.22 13.31 17.77
#